data_AF-A0A7X6VED2-F1
#
_entry.id   AF-A0A7X6VED2-F1
#
_cell.length_a   1.000
_cell.length_b   1.000
_cell.length_c   1.000
_cell.angle_alpha   90.00
_cell.angle_beta   90.00
_cell.angle_gamma   90.00
#
_symmetry.space_group_name_H-M   'P 1'
#
loop_
_entity.id
_entity.type
_entity.pdbx_description
1 polymer ?
#
loop_
_entity_poly.entity_id
_entity_poly.type
_entity_poly.pdbx_seq_one_letter_code
_entity_poly.pdbx_strand_id
1 'polypeptide(L)'
;MNEKNTTSRFRSLVNIAIKKFTELNIHSKVVLKIGAIVFLAFLLLALFISISFITGFSFFGEQTKIIEWIVIYSFRFWVMLVFGSLILDILIKR
;
A
#
# COMPACT_ATOMS: atom_id res chain seq x y z
N MET A 1 9.81 -12.00 31.05
CA MET A 1 8.87 -12.17 29.92
C MET A 1 9.52 -11.60 28.65
N ASN A 2 9.40 -12.29 27.52
CA ASN A 2 10.34 -12.36 26.39
C ASN A 2 10.18 -11.23 25.33
N GLU A 3 10.28 -9.95 25.69
CA GLU A 3 10.06 -8.83 24.76
C GLU A 3 11.23 -8.52 23.82
N LYS A 4 12.47 -8.87 24.18
CA LYS A 4 13.67 -8.63 23.36
C LYS A 4 13.78 -9.54 22.12
N ASN A 5 13.16 -10.73 22.14
CA ASN A 5 13.24 -11.69 21.04
C ASN A 5 12.23 -11.43 19.92
N THR A 6 11.07 -10.84 20.24
CA THR A 6 10.05 -10.54 19.22
C THR A 6 10.48 -9.36 18.35
N THR A 7 11.10 -8.34 18.94
CA THR A 7 11.65 -7.19 18.20
C THR A 7 12.86 -7.56 17.33
N SER A 8 13.72 -8.50 17.77
CA SER A 8 14.86 -8.95 16.98
C SER A 8 14.42 -9.77 15.75
N ARG A 9 13.42 -10.64 15.90
CA ARG A 9 12.80 -11.38 14.79
C ARG A 9 12.11 -10.45 13.80
N PHE A 10 11.39 -9.44 14.28
CA PHE A 10 10.73 -8.47 13.41
C PHE A 10 11.76 -7.67 12.59
N ARG A 11 12.84 -7.19 13.22
CA ARG A 11 13.96 -6.54 12.49
C ARG A 11 14.61 -7.46 11.47
N SER A 12 14.81 -8.74 11.80
CA SER A 12 15.36 -9.73 10.87
C SER A 12 14.47 -9.89 9.63
N LEU A 13 13.15 -10.05 9.82
CA LEU A 13 12.20 -10.18 8.73
C LEU A 13 12.15 -8.91 7.86
N VAL A 14 12.15 -7.73 8.50
CA VAL A 14 12.22 -6.44 7.81
C VAL A 14 13.53 -6.31 7.01
N ASN A 15 14.67 -6.70 7.57
CA ASN A 15 15.95 -6.66 6.85
C ASN A 15 15.97 -7.62 5.65
N ILE A 16 15.37 -8.81 5.78
CA ILE A 16 15.24 -9.76 4.65
C ILE A 16 14.35 -9.17 3.56
N ALA A 17 13.22 -8.56 3.94
CA ALA A 17 12.33 -7.88 3.00
C ALA A 17 13.02 -6.71 2.31
N ILE A 18 13.72 -5.85 3.06
CA ILE A 18 14.51 -4.73 2.52
C ILE A 18 15.55 -5.26 1.54
N LYS A 19 16.34 -6.27 1.93
CA LYS A 19 17.39 -6.84 1.08
C LYS A 19 16.82 -7.42 -0.23
N LYS A 20 15.69 -8.15 -0.16
CA LYS A 20 14.96 -8.59 -1.35
C LYS A 20 14.48 -7.41 -2.19
N PHE A 21 13.98 -6.34 -1.57
CA PHE A 21 13.57 -5.12 -2.28
C PHE A 21 14.74 -4.40 -2.95
N THR A 22 15.95 -4.44 -2.39
CA THR A 22 17.15 -3.87 -3.02
C THR A 22 17.68 -4.75 -4.16
N GLU A 23 17.48 -6.06 -4.08
CA GLU A 23 17.82 -7.04 -5.12
C GLU A 23 16.76 -7.20 -6.22
N LEU A 24 15.63 -6.48 -6.12
CA LEU A 24 14.58 -6.48 -7.15
C LEU A 24 15.12 -5.90 -8.46
N ASN A 25 14.67 -6.48 -9.57
CA ASN A 25 15.00 -5.97 -10.89
C ASN A 25 14.44 -4.55 -11.11
N ILE A 26 15.11 -3.76 -11.94
CA ILE A 26 14.79 -2.34 -12.19
C ILE A 26 13.33 -2.18 -12.63
N HIS A 27 12.81 -3.09 -13.48
CA HIS A 27 11.42 -3.06 -13.94
C HIS A 27 10.42 -3.28 -12.80
N SER A 28 10.62 -4.28 -11.94
CA SER A 28 9.76 -4.52 -10.78
C SER A 28 9.83 -3.37 -9.77
N LYS A 29 11.01 -2.78 -9.57
CA LYS A 29 11.19 -1.61 -8.72
C LYS A 29 10.43 -0.39 -9.24
N VAL A 30 10.39 -0.19 -10.56
CA VAL A 30 9.60 0.89 -11.20
C VAL A 30 8.11 0.65 -11.01
N VAL A 31 7.61 -0.58 -11.22
CA VAL A 31 6.19 -0.92 -10.99
C VAL A 31 5.78 -0.66 -9.54
N LEU A 32 6.60 -1.08 -8.57
CA LEU A 32 6.35 -0.81 -7.15
C LEU A 32 6.36 0.69 -6.83
N LYS A 33 7.28 1.45 -7.41
CA LYS A 33 7.38 2.90 -7.17
C LYS A 33 6.17 3.64 -7.74
N ILE A 34 5.74 3.30 -8.96
CA ILE A 34 4.53 3.85 -9.58
C ILE A 34 3.31 3.47 -8.74
N GLY A 35 3.19 2.19 -8.35
CA GLY A 35 2.09 1.72 -7.51
C GLY A 35 2.03 2.42 -6.15
N ALA A 36 3.17 2.68 -5.52
CA ALA A 36 3.24 3.43 -4.27
C ALA A 36 2.80 4.89 -4.44
N ILE A 37 3.22 5.57 -5.51
CA ILE A 37 2.80 6.96 -5.80
C ILE A 37 1.29 7.02 -6.05
N VAL A 38 0.76 6.11 -6.87
CA VAL A 38 -0.67 6.04 -7.17
C VAL A 38 -1.49 5.77 -5.91
N PHE A 39 -1.03 4.86 -5.05
CA PHE A 39 -1.70 4.58 -3.78
C PHE A 39 -1.66 5.75 -2.81
N LEU A 40 -0.55 6.48 -2.75
CA LEU A 40 -0.45 7.72 -1.96
C LEU A 40 -1.46 8.77 -2.44
N ALA A 41 -1.63 8.93 -3.75
CA ALA A 41 -2.62 9.84 -4.32
C ALA A 41 -4.05 9.45 -3.92
N PHE A 42 -4.40 8.15 -3.97
CA PHE A 42 -5.69 7.66 -3.50
C PHE A 42 -5.90 7.85 -2.00
N LEU A 43 -4.86 7.69 -1.17
CA LEU A 43 -4.92 7.96 0.27
C LEU A 43 -5.18 9.44 0.56
N LEU A 44 -4.51 10.35 -0.15
CA LEU A 44 -4.74 11.78 -0.02
C LEU A 44 -6.16 12.17 -0.43
N LEU A 45 -6.67 11.56 -1.51
CA LEU A 45 -8.05 11.75 -1.96
C LEU A 45 -9.04 11.27 -0.88
N ALA A 46 -8.83 10.07 -0.33
CA ALA A 46 -9.69 9.53 0.74
C ALA A 46 -9.66 10.40 1.99
N LEU A 47 -8.47 10.91 2.38
CA LEU A 47 -8.31 11.84 3.49
C LEU A 47 -9.09 13.14 3.25
N PHE A 48 -8.95 13.72 2.05
CA PHE A 48 -9.65 14.95 1.67
C PHE A 48 -11.17 14.79 1.75
N ILE A 49 -11.70 13.66 1.24
CA ILE A 49 -13.13 13.37 1.30
C ILE A 49 -13.57 13.17 2.77
N SER A 50 -12.76 12.50 3.59
CA SER A 50 -13.05 12.30 5.02
C SER A 50 -13.10 13.63 5.79
N ILE A 51 -12.16 14.54 5.54
CA ILE A 51 -12.16 15.88 6.14
C ILE A 51 -13.38 16.69 5.66
N SER A 52 -13.72 16.59 4.37
CA SER A 52 -14.90 17.25 3.80
C SER A 52 -16.20 16.74 4.43
N PHE A 53 -16.27 15.45 4.75
CA PHE A 53 -17.40 14.85 5.47
C PHE A 53 -17.50 15.36 6.92
N ILE A 54 -16.39 15.39 7.66
CA ILE A 54 -16.35 15.85 9.06
C ILE A 54 -16.72 17.35 9.18
N THR A 55 -16.32 18.16 8.20
CA THR A 55 -16.59 19.61 8.17
C THR A 55 -18.04 19.96 7.80
N GLY A 56 -18.91 18.96 7.68
CA GLY A 56 -20.36 19.16 7.57
C GLY A 56 -20.81 19.67 6.20
N PHE A 57 -20.00 19.48 5.15
CA PHE A 57 -20.47 19.70 3.78
C PHE A 57 -21.67 18.77 3.51
N SER A 58 -22.88 19.35 3.54
CA SER A 58 -24.19 18.69 3.37
C SER A 58 -24.41 17.98 2.02
N PHE A 59 -23.38 17.89 1.17
CA PHE A 59 -23.47 17.23 -0.13
C PHE A 59 -23.45 15.69 -0.03
N PHE A 60 -23.01 15.13 1.11
CA PHE A 60 -22.69 13.70 1.26
C PHE A 60 -23.62 12.96 2.26
N GLY A 61 -24.90 13.34 2.32
CA GLY A 61 -25.88 12.88 3.31
C GLY A 61 -26.12 11.37 3.45
N GLU A 62 -25.63 10.52 2.54
CA GLU A 62 -25.71 9.04 2.63
C GLU A 62 -24.45 8.35 2.05
N GLN A 63 -23.38 9.10 1.81
CA GLN A 63 -22.26 8.67 0.95
C GLN A 63 -21.07 8.07 1.72
N THR A 64 -21.22 7.73 3.00
CA THR A 64 -20.17 7.04 3.79
C THR A 64 -19.71 5.74 3.10
N LYS A 65 -20.62 5.05 2.40
CA LYS A 65 -20.30 3.87 1.58
C LYS A 65 -19.35 4.17 0.42
N ILE A 66 -19.41 5.36 -0.18
CA ILE A 66 -18.53 5.73 -1.30
C ILE A 66 -17.09 5.91 -0.80
N ILE A 67 -16.92 6.51 0.36
CA ILE A 67 -15.61 6.64 1.03
C ILE A 67 -15.06 5.25 1.35
N GLU A 68 -15.89 4.40 1.95
CA GLU A 68 -15.54 3.02 2.26
C GLU A 68 -15.09 2.25 1.02
N TRP A 69 -15.83 2.37 -0.09
CA TRP A 69 -15.50 1.72 -1.35
C TRP A 69 -14.19 2.26 -1.93
N ILE A 70 -13.99 3.57 -1.95
CA ILE A 70 -12.74 4.19 -2.43
C ILE A 70 -11.54 3.64 -1.65
N VAL A 71 -11.64 3.53 -0.32
CA VAL A 71 -10.57 3.01 0.52
C VAL A 71 -10.33 1.53 0.23
N ILE A 72 -11.39 0.70 0.22
CA ILE A 72 -11.27 -0.75 0.01
C ILE A 72 -10.72 -1.06 -1.38
N TYR A 73 -11.24 -0.44 -2.44
CA TYR A 73 -10.80 -0.69 -3.81
C TYR A 73 -9.38 -0.17 -4.05
N SER A 74 -9.01 0.99 -3.50
CA SER A 74 -7.64 1.50 -3.59
C SER A 74 -6.65 0.58 -2.89
N PHE A 75 -7.01 0.08 -1.71
CA PHE A 75 -6.18 -0.89 -0.99
C PHE A 75 -6.05 -2.21 -1.76
N ARG A 76 -7.15 -2.73 -2.30
CA ARG A 76 -7.15 -3.98 -3.09
C ARG A 76 -6.30 -3.85 -4.35
N PHE A 77 -6.41 -2.71 -5.05
CA PHE A 77 -5.59 -2.39 -6.21
C PHE A 77 -4.10 -2.33 -5.85
N TRP A 78 -3.75 -1.69 -4.74
CA TRP A 78 -2.38 -1.62 -4.26
C TRP A 78 -1.80 -3.00 -3.94
N VAL A 79 -2.57 -3.85 -3.25
CA VAL A 79 -2.17 -5.23 -2.97
C VAL A 79 -1.93 -6.01 -4.27
N MET A 80 -2.83 -5.90 -5.25
CA MET A 80 -2.64 -6.52 -6.58
C MET A 80 -1.37 -6.03 -7.29
N LEU A 81 -1.04 -4.74 -7.21
CA LEU A 81 0.18 -4.19 -7.79
C LEU A 81 1.45 -4.72 -7.11
N VAL A 82 1.44 -4.83 -5.77
CA VAL A 82 2.56 -5.39 -5.02
C VAL A 82 2.79 -6.85 -5.41
N PHE A 83 1.74 -7.67 -5.44
CA PHE A 83 1.87 -9.07 -5.87
C PHE A 83 2.23 -9.20 -7.36
N GLY A 84 1.65 -8.38 -8.23
CA GLY A 84 1.97 -8.34 -9.65
C GLY A 84 3.44 -8.00 -9.90
N SER A 85 3.99 -7.04 -9.15
CA SER A 85 5.42 -6.73 -9.19
C SER A 85 6.30 -7.89 -8.71
N LEU A 86 5.89 -8.61 -7.66
CA LEU A 86 6.65 -9.76 -7.17
C LEU A 86 6.65 -10.91 -8.19
N ILE A 87 5.50 -11.16 -8.83
CA ILE A 87 5.38 -12.14 -9.91
C ILE A 87 6.28 -11.75 -11.09
N LEU A 88 6.26 -10.48 -11.49
CA LEU A 88 7.10 -9.95 -12.57
C LEU A 88 8.59 -10.15 -12.27
N ASP A 89 9.01 -9.92 -11.02
CA ASP A 89 10.39 -10.15 -10.60
C ASP A 89 10.79 -11.62 -10.71
N ILE A 90 9.93 -12.53 -10.22
CA ILE A 90 10.15 -13.98 -10.33
C ILE A 90 10.24 -14.43 -11.79
N LEU A 91 9.39 -13.87 -12.66
CA LEU A 91 9.34 -14.23 -14.08
C LEU A 91 10.57 -13.76 -14.85
N ILE A 92 11.09 -12.56 -14.56
CA ILE A 92 12.28 -12.01 -15.23
C ILE A 92 13.58 -12.65 -14.71
N LYS A 93 13.59 -13.12 -13.46
CA LYS A 93 14.77 -13.76 -12.85
C LYS A 93 14.93 -15.25 -13.22
N ARG A 94 13.96 -15.83 -13.93
CA ARG A 94 13.97 -17.20 -14.47
C ARG A 94 14.36 -17.18 -15.94
#